data_AF-A0A359HME3-F1
#
_entry.id   AF-A0A359HME3-F1
#
_cell.length_a   1.000
_cell.length_b   1.000
_cell.length_c   1.000
_cell.angle_alpha   90.00
_cell.angle_beta   90.00
_cell.angle_gamma   90.00
#
_symmetry.space_group_name_H-M   'P 1'
#
loop_
_entity.id
_entity.type
_entity.pdbx_description
1 polymer ?
#
loop_
_entity_poly.entity_id
_entity_poly.type
_entity_poly.pdbx_seq_one_letter_code
_entity_poly.pdbx_strand_id
1 'polypeptide(L)'
;MSIRYDEKGKFFTDIITKDTVPSIIQTLVTRIQGSLHVRVNERVKDELNRGEQFLAITDATIFNLQGQKIYQAEFLLVNRDHVIWIIPDDENSPQPTETDGEA
;
A
#
# COMPACT_ATOMS: atom_id res chain seq x y z
N MET A 1 -24.38 -11.58 -1.79
CA MET A 1 -23.35 -12.53 -2.27
C MET A 1 -23.89 -13.19 -3.52
N SER A 2 -23.24 -13.02 -4.66
CA SER A 2 -23.64 -13.67 -5.91
C SER A 2 -22.39 -14.20 -6.58
N ILE A 3 -22.14 -15.50 -6.37
CA ILE A 3 -21.09 -16.25 -7.03
C ILE A 3 -21.55 -16.46 -8.48
N ARG A 4 -20.77 -16.01 -9.46
CA ARG A 4 -21.02 -16.27 -10.88
C ARG A 4 -20.21 -17.50 -11.31
N TYR A 5 -20.88 -18.42 -11.99
CA TYR A 5 -20.33 -19.71 -12.42
C TYR A 5 -20.07 -19.68 -13.93
N ASP A 6 -19.01 -20.35 -14.39
CA ASP A 6 -18.79 -20.74 -15.78
C ASP A 6 -18.49 -22.25 -15.86
N GLU A 7 -18.84 -22.88 -16.99
CA GLU A 7 -19.05 -24.32 -17.22
C GLU A 7 -17.79 -25.21 -17.07
N LYS A 8 -16.63 -24.68 -16.68
CA LYS A 8 -15.36 -25.44 -16.58
C LYS A 8 -14.77 -25.59 -15.19
N GLY A 9 -15.55 -25.35 -14.13
CA GLY A 9 -15.21 -25.78 -12.75
C GLY A 9 -13.88 -25.23 -12.20
N LYS A 10 -13.30 -24.19 -12.81
CA LYS A 10 -12.07 -23.57 -12.32
C LYS A 10 -12.43 -22.51 -11.29
N PHE A 11 -12.06 -22.78 -10.04
CA PHE A 11 -12.19 -21.84 -8.95
C PHE A 11 -11.25 -20.65 -9.20
N PHE A 12 -11.81 -19.48 -9.48
CA PHE A 12 -11.09 -18.22 -9.29
C PHE A 12 -11.37 -17.79 -7.85
N THR A 13 -10.52 -18.22 -6.92
CA THR A 13 -10.37 -17.45 -5.68
C THR A 13 -9.72 -16.14 -6.08
N ASP A 14 -10.36 -15.00 -5.76
CA ASP A 14 -9.70 -13.70 -5.83
C ASP A 14 -8.48 -13.75 -4.91
N ILE A 15 -7.31 -13.96 -5.51
CA ILE A 15 -6.04 -13.85 -4.81
C ILE A 15 -5.88 -12.36 -4.52
N ILE A 16 -6.22 -11.95 -3.29
CA ILE A 16 -5.96 -10.59 -2.82
C ILE A 16 -4.46 -10.48 -2.58
N THR A 17 -3.72 -10.09 -3.62
CA THR A 17 -2.30 -9.77 -3.49
C THR A 17 -2.16 -8.49 -2.65
N LYS A 18 -1.42 -8.57 -1.55
CA LYS A 18 -1.05 -7.41 -0.73
C LYS A 18 0.31 -6.96 -1.23
N ASP A 19 0.36 -5.80 -1.89
CA ASP A 19 1.64 -5.25 -2.34
C ASP A 19 2.20 -4.30 -1.29
N THR A 20 3.50 -4.44 -1.05
CA THR A 20 4.30 -3.51 -0.27
C THR A 20 4.82 -2.42 -1.20
N VAL A 21 4.34 -1.19 -1.02
CA VAL A 21 4.79 -0.03 -1.81
C VAL A 21 5.73 0.82 -0.95
N PRO A 22 7.02 0.95 -1.30
CA PRO A 22 7.90 1.90 -0.62
C PRO A 22 7.28 3.30 -0.70
N SER A 23 7.14 3.96 0.44
CA SER A 23 6.40 5.23 0.55
C SER A 23 7.02 6.16 1.57
N ILE A 24 6.91 7.46 1.28
CA ILE A 24 7.27 8.54 2.18
C ILE A 24 5.98 9.19 2.68
N ILE A 25 5.80 9.22 3.99
CA ILE A 25 4.61 9.72 4.67
C ILE A 25 5.01 10.91 5.53
N GLN A 26 4.25 12.00 5.45
CA GLN A 26 4.46 13.18 6.27
C GLN A 26 3.30 13.37 7.25
N THR A 27 3.67 13.50 8.52
CA THR A 27 2.76 13.91 9.59
C THR A 27 3.01 15.39 9.95
N LEU A 28 2.31 15.90 10.95
CA LEU A 28 2.49 17.26 11.47
C LEU A 28 3.92 17.57 11.94
N VAL A 29 4.61 16.59 12.51
CA VAL A 29 5.89 16.81 13.20
C VAL A 29 7.01 15.87 12.76
N THR A 30 6.67 14.78 12.06
CA THR A 30 7.65 13.78 11.62
C THR A 30 7.45 13.38 10.17
N ARG A 31 8.54 12.93 9.56
CA ARG A 31 8.53 12.24 8.28
C ARG A 31 8.80 10.77 8.53
N ILE A 32 8.07 9.91 7.85
CA ILE A 32 8.18 8.46 7.96
C ILE A 32 8.52 7.93 6.57
N GLN A 33 9.50 7.03 6.49
CA GLN A 33 9.85 6.34 5.26
C GLN A 33 9.79 4.84 5.54
N GLY A 34 9.09 4.07 4.70
CA GLY A 34 8.98 2.63 4.88
C GLY A 34 8.11 1.99 3.81
N SER A 35 7.80 0.72 3.97
CA SER A 35 6.97 -0.04 3.04
C SER A 35 5.52 0.01 3.48
N LEU A 36 4.69 0.74 2.73
CA LEU A 36 3.25 0.81 2.97
C LEU A 36 2.58 -0.44 2.42
N HIS A 37 1.84 -1.15 3.26
CA HIS A 37 1.02 -2.27 2.82
C HIS A 37 -0.30 -1.76 2.25
N VAL A 38 -0.47 -1.88 0.93
CA VAL A 38 -1.74 -1.56 0.24
C VAL A 38 -2.31 -2.83 -0.38
N ARG A 39 -3.64 -2.94 -0.45
CA ARG A 39 -4.28 -4.05 -1.18
C ARG A 39 -4.31 -3.71 -2.67
N VAL A 40 -3.76 -4.61 -3.50
CA VAL A 40 -3.77 -4.46 -4.97
C VAL A 40 -5.21 -4.53 -5.47
N ASN A 41 -5.53 -3.67 -6.46
CA ASN A 41 -6.81 -3.43 -7.14
C ASN A 41 -7.66 -2.25 -6.66
N GLU A 42 -7.23 -1.46 -5.69
CA GLU A 42 -7.87 -0.17 -5.42
C GLU A 42 -6.86 0.95 -5.63
N ARG A 43 -7.27 1.99 -6.38
CA ARG A 43 -6.43 3.18 -6.57
C ARG A 43 -6.01 3.66 -5.19
N VAL A 44 -4.84 4.28 -5.03
CA VAL A 44 -4.41 4.88 -3.75
C VAL A 44 -5.51 5.77 -3.14
N LYS A 45 -6.33 6.40 -3.98
CA LYS A 45 -7.52 7.18 -3.63
C LYS A 45 -8.69 6.37 -3.05
N ASP A 46 -8.90 5.14 -3.51
CA ASP A 46 -9.99 4.26 -3.10
C ASP A 46 -9.68 3.57 -1.76
N GLU A 47 -8.42 3.24 -1.48
CA GLU A 47 -7.95 2.81 -0.15
C GLU A 47 -8.08 3.96 0.87
N LEU A 48 -7.89 5.22 0.43
CA LEU A 48 -8.18 6.42 1.24
C LEU A 48 -9.69 6.60 1.56
N ASN A 49 -10.58 5.95 0.82
CA ASN A 49 -12.04 6.03 1.05
C ASN A 49 -12.59 4.84 1.85
N ARG A 50 -11.88 3.71 1.92
CA ARG A 50 -12.24 2.61 2.83
C ARG A 50 -11.77 2.95 4.24
N GLY A 51 -12.66 2.79 5.21
CA GLY A 51 -12.52 3.30 6.59
C GLY A 51 -11.48 2.61 7.50
N GLU A 52 -10.36 2.13 6.97
CA GLU A 52 -9.23 1.72 7.83
C GLU A 52 -8.51 2.98 8.32
N GLN A 53 -8.67 3.30 9.61
CA GLN A 53 -8.10 4.51 10.21
C GLN A 53 -6.57 4.47 10.30
N PHE A 54 -5.96 3.29 10.20
CA PHE A 54 -4.52 3.11 10.36
C PHE A 54 -3.89 2.53 9.09
N LEU A 55 -2.81 3.16 8.66
CA LEU A 55 -1.93 2.68 7.60
C LEU A 55 -0.82 1.81 8.20
N ALA A 56 -0.66 0.61 7.67
CA ALA A 56 0.39 -0.30 8.10
C ALA A 56 1.68 -0.06 7.31
N ILE A 57 2.75 0.27 8.03
CA ILE A 57 4.08 0.50 7.47
C ILE A 57 5.05 -0.51 8.08
N THR A 58 5.80 -1.19 7.23
CA THR A 58 6.92 -2.06 7.62
C THR A 58 8.25 -1.36 7.35
N ASP A 59 9.29 -1.75 8.11
CA ASP A 59 10.65 -1.17 8.03
C ASP A 59 10.67 0.37 8.08
N ALA A 60 9.83 0.93 8.97
CA ALA A 60 9.61 2.35 9.08
C ALA A 60 10.79 3.05 9.75
N THR A 61 11.34 4.06 9.07
CA THR A 61 12.31 5.01 9.63
C THR A 61 11.62 6.36 9.84
N ILE A 62 11.70 6.88 11.07
CA ILE A 62 11.07 8.15 11.47
C ILE A 62 12.15 9.22 11.58
N PHE A 63 11.91 10.34 10.90
CA PHE A 63 12.74 11.53 10.87
C PHE A 63 12.01 12.73 11.51
N ASN A 64 12.76 13.64 12.13
CA ASN A 64 12.24 14.93 12.58
C ASN A 64 12.11 15.93 11.41
N LEU A 65 11.59 17.12 11.70
CA LEU A 65 11.50 18.22 10.74
C LEU A 65 12.87 18.69 10.22
N GLN A 66 13.94 18.42 10.94
CA GLN A 66 15.32 18.72 10.57
C GLN A 66 15.96 17.63 9.70
N GLY A 67 15.22 16.55 9.37
CA GLY A 67 15.71 15.42 8.57
C GLY A 67 16.60 14.42 9.32
N GLN A 68 16.72 14.55 10.63
CA GLN A 68 17.47 13.60 11.46
C GLN A 68 16.60 12.40 11.81
N LYS A 69 17.15 11.20 11.64
CA LYS A 69 16.53 9.96 12.09
C LYS A 69 16.40 9.95 13.61
N ILE A 70 15.17 9.83 14.09
CA ILE A 70 14.84 9.76 15.51
C ILE A 70 14.63 8.31 15.94
N TYR A 71 14.01 7.49 15.07
CA TYR A 71 13.57 6.15 15.43
C TYR A 71 13.47 5.23 14.21
N GLN A 72 13.53 3.92 14.47
CA GLN A 72 13.26 2.88 13.48
C GLN A 72 12.36 1.82 14.11
N ALA A 73 11.34 1.40 13.38
CA ALA A 73 10.38 0.38 13.78
C ALA A 73 10.25 -0.66 12.67
N GLU A 74 10.25 -1.94 13.03
CA GLU A 74 9.96 -3.03 12.08
C GLU A 74 8.50 -2.97 11.59
N PHE A 75 7.59 -2.51 12.46
CA PHE A 75 6.17 -2.34 12.16
C PHE A 75 5.60 -1.10 12.83
N LEU A 76 4.85 -0.30 12.09
CA LEU A 76 4.23 0.94 12.55
C LEU A 76 2.82 1.08 11.97
N LEU A 77 1.86 1.38 12.84
CA LEU A 77 0.52 1.81 12.45
C LEU A 77 0.42 3.33 12.55
N VAL A 78 0.14 3.99 11.42
CA VAL A 78 0.00 5.45 11.37
C VAL A 78 -1.46 5.82 11.19
N ASN A 79 -1.99 6.64 12.08
CA ASN A 79 -3.35 7.15 11.93
C ASN A 79 -3.43 8.08 10.71
N ARG A 80 -4.31 7.74 9.77
CA ARG A 80 -4.54 8.47 8.52
C ARG A 80 -5.02 9.90 8.73
N ASP A 81 -5.76 10.17 9.80
CA ASP A 81 -6.27 11.51 10.12
C ASP A 81 -5.13 12.50 10.46
N HIS A 82 -3.94 11.97 10.76
CA HIS A 82 -2.74 12.75 11.06
C HIS A 82 -1.71 12.76 9.92
N VAL A 83 -2.06 12.20 8.77
CA VAL A 83 -1.23 12.21 7.58
C VAL A 83 -1.58 13.41 6.71
N ILE A 84 -0.58 14.22 6.36
CA ILE A 84 -0.76 15.41 5.51
C ILE A 84 -0.64 15.01 4.05
N TRP A 85 0.36 14.19 3.72
CA TRP A 85 0.59 13.68 2.37
C TRP A 85 1.36 12.37 2.40
N ILE A 86 1.23 11.62 1.32
CA ILE A 86 1.94 10.36 1.06
C ILE A 86 2.49 10.45 -0.36
N ILE A 87 3.76 10.08 -0.53
CA ILE A 87 4.40 9.92 -1.83
C ILE A 87 4.78 8.45 -1.95
N PRO A 88 4.09 7.66 -2.79
CA PRO A 88 4.58 6.35 -3.17
C PRO A 88 5.83 6.52 -4.03
N ASP A 89 6.83 5.68 -3.78
CA ASP A 89 8.01 5.59 -4.62
C ASP A 89 7.66 4.64 -5.78
N ASP A 90 7.28 5.22 -6.91
CA ASP A 90 6.64 4.55 -8.05
C ASP A 90 7.58 3.64 -8.88
N GLU A 91 8.79 3.34 -8.38
CA GLU A 91 9.76 2.51 -9.10
C GLU A 91 9.36 1.02 -9.21
N ASN A 92 8.27 0.58 -8.55
CA ASN A 92 7.79 -0.79 -8.70
C ASN A 92 6.26 -0.91 -8.67
N SER A 93 5.58 -0.18 -9.54
CA SER A 93 4.29 -0.67 -10.03
C SER A 93 4.57 -1.97 -10.81
N PRO A 94 4.06 -3.16 -10.42
CA PRO A 94 4.09 -4.31 -11.31
C PRO A 94 3.34 -3.91 -12.57
N GLN A 95 4.08 -3.69 -13.66
CA GLN A 95 3.48 -3.54 -14.97
C GLN A 95 2.62 -4.78 -15.19
N PRO A 96 1.35 -4.65 -15.61
CA PRO A 96 0.59 -5.80 -16.05
C PRO A 96 1.43 -6.45 -17.15
N THR A 97 1.94 -7.64 -16.87
CA THR A 97 2.70 -8.40 -17.85
C THR A 97 1.65 -8.82 -18.88
N GLU A 98 1.53 -8.05 -19.96
CA GLU A 98 0.81 -8.44 -21.16
C GLU A 98 1.48 -9.72 -21.66
N THR A 99 0.95 -10.87 -21.23
CA THR A 99 1.20 -12.16 -21.86
C THR A 99 -0.07 -12.53 -22.62
N ASP A 100 -0.40 -11.71 -23.62
CA ASP A 100 -1.13 -12.15 -24.80
C ASP A 100 -0.03 -12.48 -25.80
N GLY A 101 0.21 -13.72 -26.16
CA GLY A 101 -0.72 -14.49 -26.95
C GLY A 101 0.10 -15.04 -28.11
N GLU A 102 0.46 -16.30 -27.97
CA GLU A 102 1.04 -17.17 -28.98
C GLU A 102 0.27 -17.03 -30.31
N ALA A 103 0.99 -16.76 -31.41
CA ALA A 103 0.53 -17.00 -32.78
C ALA A 103 1.74 -17.27 -33.68
#